data_AF-A0A6I5P413-F1
#
_entry.id   AF-A0A6I5P413-F1
#
_cell.length_a   1.000
_cell.length_b   1.000
_cell.length_c   1.000
_cell.angle_alpha   90.00
_cell.angle_beta   90.00
_cell.angle_gamma   90.00
#
_symmetry.space_group_name_H-M   'P 1'
#
loop_
_entity.id
_entity.type
_entity.pdbx_description
1 polymer ?
#
loop_
_entity_poly.entity_id
_entity_poly.type
_entity_poly.pdbx_seq_one_letter_code
_entity_poly.pdbx_strand_id
1 'polypeptide(L)'
;MQFSIEVTPKVDVSALPATIREVSITYLPGADYRDVVVQAARLRQLGFDPIPHVPARTLRDRTHLSNYLTALKTEADIHQVLLIGGSPERPVGPFTSTLDLLETGLFDGLRIGVAGHPEGMPVLSEQE
;
A
#
# COMPACT_ATOMS: atom_id res chain seq x y z
N MET A 1 8.36 -23.61 2.88
CA MET A 1 8.74 -22.17 2.89
C MET A 1 7.55 -21.39 2.39
N GLN A 2 7.21 -20.27 3.03
CA GLN A 2 6.11 -19.40 2.63
C GLN A 2 6.73 -18.21 1.90
N PHE A 3 6.34 -18.01 0.64
CA PHE A 3 6.85 -16.95 -0.22
C PHE A 3 5.74 -15.93 -0.50
N SER A 4 6.13 -14.66 -0.59
CA SER A 4 5.30 -13.57 -1.09
C SER A 4 5.93 -13.01 -2.36
N ILE A 5 5.14 -12.28 -3.15
CA ILE A 5 5.61 -11.58 -4.35
C ILE A 5 5.06 -10.16 -4.38
N GLU A 6 5.79 -9.25 -5.01
CA GLU A 6 5.33 -7.88 -5.27
C GLU A 6 5.05 -7.69 -6.76
N VAL A 7 3.96 -6.99 -7.07
CA VAL A 7 3.51 -6.70 -8.43
C VAL A 7 3.20 -5.23 -8.66
N THR A 8 3.13 -4.84 -9.93
CA THR A 8 2.58 -3.54 -10.33
C THR A 8 1.07 -3.65 -10.59
N PRO A 9 0.31 -2.53 -10.49
CA PRO A 9 -1.15 -2.58 -10.61
C PRO A 9 -1.70 -3.11 -11.94
N LYS A 10 -0.90 -3.12 -13.01
CA LYS A 10 -1.35 -3.47 -14.37
C LYS A 10 -0.75 -4.78 -14.91
N VAL A 11 0.04 -5.49 -14.11
CA VAL A 11 0.59 -6.78 -14.56
C VAL A 11 -0.51 -7.84 -14.60
N ASP A 12 -0.40 -8.78 -15.52
CA ASP A 12 -1.24 -9.97 -15.50
C ASP A 12 -0.85 -10.89 -14.33
N VAL A 13 -1.81 -11.19 -13.47
CA VAL A 13 -1.66 -12.05 -12.28
C VAL A 13 -2.31 -13.42 -12.44
N SER A 14 -2.86 -13.73 -13.62
CA SER A 14 -3.57 -15.00 -13.88
C SER A 14 -2.69 -16.24 -13.78
N ALA A 15 -1.38 -16.09 -14.03
CA ALA A 15 -0.40 -17.17 -14.02
C ALA A 15 0.44 -17.23 -12.73
N LEU A 16 0.06 -16.49 -11.67
CA LEU A 16 0.81 -16.56 -10.41
C LEU A 16 0.77 -17.98 -9.81
N PRO A 17 1.91 -18.51 -9.31
CA PRO A 17 1.94 -19.85 -8.73
C PRO A 17 1.05 -19.95 -7.49
N ALA A 18 0.28 -21.03 -7.38
CA ALA A 18 -0.58 -21.30 -6.23
C ALA A 18 0.19 -21.46 -4.89
N THR A 19 1.52 -21.62 -4.94
CA THR A 19 2.39 -21.62 -3.75
C THR A 19 2.56 -20.23 -3.14
N ILE A 20 2.24 -19.17 -3.87
CA ILE A 20 2.18 -17.80 -3.37
C ILE A 20 0.80 -17.55 -2.78
N ARG A 21 0.75 -16.96 -1.59
CA ARG A 21 -0.52 -16.55 -0.97
C ARG A 21 -0.63 -15.05 -0.84
N GLU A 22 0.43 -14.40 -0.36
CA GLU A 22 0.49 -12.96 -0.15
C GLU A 22 1.08 -12.26 -1.37
N VAL A 23 0.37 -11.25 -1.88
CA VAL A 23 0.79 -10.49 -3.06
C VAL A 23 0.74 -8.99 -2.76
N SER A 24 1.92 -8.37 -2.67
CA SER A 24 2.04 -6.92 -2.50
C SER A 24 1.78 -6.18 -3.80
N ILE A 25 1.08 -5.05 -3.73
CA ILE A 25 0.76 -4.23 -4.91
C ILE A 25 1.39 -2.85 -4.72
N THR A 26 2.34 -2.53 -5.58
CA THR A 26 3.00 -1.23 -5.59
C THR A 26 2.04 -0.10 -5.90
N TYR A 27 2.34 1.09 -5.35
CA TYR A 27 1.68 2.34 -5.73
C TYR A 27 2.69 3.18 -6.52
N LEU A 28 2.47 3.30 -7.83
CA LEU A 28 3.40 3.98 -8.72
C LEU A 28 3.22 5.52 -8.67
N PRO A 29 4.30 6.31 -8.84
CA PRO A 29 4.20 7.76 -8.89
C PRO A 29 3.20 8.24 -9.96
N GLY A 30 2.28 9.13 -9.57
CA GLY A 30 1.25 9.66 -10.46
C GLY A 30 0.12 8.69 -10.82
N ALA A 31 0.12 7.47 -10.27
CA ALA A 31 -0.98 6.52 -10.47
C ALA A 31 -2.25 6.97 -9.73
N ASP A 32 -3.39 6.58 -10.28
CA ASP A 32 -4.66 6.61 -9.55
C ASP A 32 -4.72 5.40 -8.61
N TYR A 33 -5.15 5.60 -7.35
CA TYR A 33 -5.33 4.50 -6.41
C TYR A 33 -6.33 3.45 -6.92
N ARG A 34 -7.23 3.83 -7.85
CA ARG A 34 -8.16 2.90 -8.48
C ARG A 34 -7.44 1.77 -9.23
N ASP A 35 -6.26 2.02 -9.82
CA ASP A 35 -5.46 0.97 -10.45
C ASP A 35 -5.06 -0.10 -9.40
N VAL A 36 -4.68 0.33 -8.19
CA VAL A 36 -4.33 -0.58 -7.08
C VAL A 36 -5.55 -1.35 -6.59
N VAL A 37 -6.70 -0.68 -6.45
CA VAL A 37 -7.96 -1.30 -6.01
C VAL A 37 -8.41 -2.39 -7.00
N VAL A 38 -8.38 -2.09 -8.30
CA VAL A 38 -8.78 -3.05 -9.34
C VAL A 38 -7.89 -4.29 -9.29
N GLN A 39 -6.58 -4.12 -9.14
CA GLN A 39 -5.65 -5.24 -9.05
C GLN A 39 -5.83 -6.05 -7.76
N ALA A 40 -6.09 -5.37 -6.63
CA ALA A 40 -6.38 -6.04 -5.36
C ALA A 40 -7.65 -6.89 -5.46
N ALA A 41 -8.71 -6.36 -6.07
CA ALA A 41 -9.95 -7.09 -6.31
C ALA A 41 -9.71 -8.31 -7.21
N ARG A 42 -8.90 -8.14 -8.27
CA ARG A 42 -8.52 -9.25 -9.16
C ARG A 42 -7.76 -10.35 -8.43
N LEU A 43 -6.78 -9.99 -7.60
CA LEU A 43 -6.02 -10.94 -6.78
C LEU A 43 -6.93 -11.68 -5.80
N ARG A 44 -7.84 -10.98 -5.13
CA ARG A 44 -8.82 -11.58 -4.22
C ARG A 44 -9.72 -12.59 -4.93
N GLN A 45 -10.23 -12.26 -6.12
CA GLN A 45 -11.04 -13.17 -6.94
C GLN A 45 -10.29 -14.44 -7.36
N LEU A 46 -8.97 -14.35 -7.52
CA LEU A 46 -8.10 -15.49 -7.84
C LEU A 46 -7.67 -16.28 -6.59
N GLY A 47 -8.09 -15.87 -5.39
CA GLY A 47 -7.80 -16.59 -4.14
C GLY A 47 -6.52 -16.15 -3.41
N PHE A 48 -5.88 -15.06 -3.85
CA PHE A 48 -4.71 -14.48 -3.18
C PHE A 48 -5.11 -13.51 -2.07
N ASP A 49 -4.15 -13.20 -1.18
CA ASP A 49 -4.23 -12.18 -0.14
C ASP A 49 -3.49 -10.90 -0.59
N PRO A 50 -4.18 -9.90 -1.14
CA PRO A 50 -3.56 -8.65 -1.59
C PRO A 50 -3.04 -7.80 -0.42
N ILE A 51 -1.86 -7.21 -0.59
CA ILE A 51 -1.20 -6.28 0.34
C ILE A 51 -0.92 -4.95 -0.40
N PRO A 52 -1.91 -4.07 -0.54
CA PRO A 52 -1.71 -2.81 -1.24
C PRO A 52 -0.77 -1.87 -0.48
N HIS A 53 0.08 -1.17 -1.22
CA HIS A 53 0.93 -0.11 -0.67
C HIS A 53 0.10 1.16 -0.44
N VAL A 54 0.43 1.87 0.64
CA VAL A 54 -0.16 3.16 1.00
C VAL A 54 0.97 4.17 1.18
N PRO A 55 1.26 5.00 0.15
CA PRO A 55 2.33 5.99 0.19
C PRO A 55 1.89 7.31 0.83
N ALA A 56 2.41 7.61 2.03
CA ALA A 56 2.04 8.79 2.82
C ALA A 56 2.11 10.09 2.02
N ARG A 57 3.27 10.39 1.44
CA ARG A 57 3.56 11.66 0.75
C ARG A 57 2.81 11.85 -0.56
N THR A 58 2.09 10.84 -1.03
CA THR A 58 1.27 10.90 -2.26
C THR A 58 -0.20 11.22 -1.96
N LEU A 59 -0.65 11.00 -0.73
CA LEU A 59 -2.04 11.21 -0.34
C LEU A 59 -2.33 12.71 -0.22
N ARG A 60 -3.52 13.11 -0.69
CA ARG A 60 -3.93 14.53 -0.81
C ARG A 60 -4.45 15.07 0.51
N ASP A 61 -5.23 14.25 1.21
CA ASP A 61 -5.87 14.58 2.48
C ASP A 61 -6.41 13.29 3.12
N ARG A 62 -7.01 13.43 4.32
CA ARG A 62 -7.65 12.33 5.05
C ARG A 62 -8.81 11.69 4.29
N THR A 63 -9.55 12.45 3.49
CA THR A 63 -10.68 11.94 2.69
C THR A 63 -10.17 11.04 1.57
N HIS A 64 -9.07 11.41 0.90
CA HIS A 64 -8.41 10.58 -0.11
C HIS A 64 -7.97 9.25 0.50
N LEU A 65 -7.32 9.27 1.68
CA LEU A 65 -6.96 8.04 2.40
C LEU A 65 -8.18 7.20 2.75
N SER A 66 -9.21 7.82 3.34
CA SER A 66 -10.45 7.12 3.71
C SER A 66 -11.11 6.45 2.50
N ASN A 67 -11.23 7.16 1.38
CA ASN A 67 -11.83 6.64 0.16
C ASN A 67 -11.03 5.47 -0.42
N TYR A 68 -9.70 5.57 -0.37
CA TYR A 68 -8.82 4.50 -0.84
C TYR A 68 -8.97 3.24 0.03
N LEU A 69 -8.92 3.38 1.36
CA LEU A 69 -9.07 2.25 2.29
C LEU A 69 -10.47 1.63 2.23
N THR A 70 -11.53 2.45 2.12
CA THR A 70 -12.90 1.96 1.95
C THR A 70 -12.99 1.13 0.66
N ALA A 71 -12.51 1.64 -0.47
CA ALA A 71 -12.54 0.91 -1.74
C ALA A 71 -11.79 -0.42 -1.65
N LEU A 72 -10.59 -0.45 -1.05
CA LEU A 72 -9.84 -1.68 -0.83
C LEU A 72 -10.61 -2.68 0.04
N LYS A 73 -11.21 -2.23 1.14
CA LYS A 73 -12.00 -3.09 2.04
C LYS A 73 -13.25 -3.64 1.32
N THR A 74 -13.98 -2.80 0.60
CA THR A 74 -15.26 -3.19 -0.01
C THR A 74 -15.11 -3.99 -1.29
N GLU A 75 -14.09 -3.71 -2.11
CA GLU A 75 -13.92 -4.33 -3.43
C GLU A 75 -12.94 -5.50 -3.43
N ALA A 76 -11.99 -5.53 -2.48
CA ALA A 76 -10.92 -6.52 -2.44
C ALA A 76 -10.81 -7.27 -1.10
N ASP A 77 -11.67 -6.95 -0.12
CA ASP A 77 -11.69 -7.61 1.20
C ASP A 77 -10.28 -7.69 1.83
N ILE A 78 -9.54 -6.57 1.83
CA ILE A 78 -8.17 -6.57 2.33
C ILE A 78 -8.11 -6.80 3.85
N HIS A 79 -7.09 -7.53 4.28
CA HIS A 79 -6.80 -7.76 5.71
C HIS A 79 -5.51 -7.09 6.17
N GLN A 80 -4.72 -6.58 5.23
CA GLN A 80 -3.40 -6.03 5.50
C GLN A 80 -3.00 -4.99 4.47
N VAL A 81 -2.09 -4.09 4.86
CA VAL A 81 -1.50 -3.04 4.01
C VAL A 81 -0.03 -2.86 4.32
N LEU A 82 0.73 -2.31 3.38
CA LEU A 82 2.11 -1.84 3.60
C LEU A 82 2.16 -0.31 3.53
N LEU A 83 2.47 0.35 4.64
CA LEU A 83 2.70 1.79 4.67
C LEU A 83 4.12 2.10 4.23
N ILE A 84 4.24 3.07 3.32
CA ILE A 84 5.53 3.56 2.82
C ILE A 84 5.53 5.09 2.82
N GLY A 85 6.71 5.71 2.91
CA GLY A 85 6.81 7.16 2.83
C GLY A 85 6.35 7.72 1.48
N GLY A 86 6.67 7.01 0.39
CA GLY A 86 6.43 7.47 -0.98
C GLY A 86 7.54 8.37 -1.52
N SER A 87 7.63 8.46 -2.84
CA SER A 87 8.72 9.11 -3.58
C SER A 87 8.66 10.65 -3.72
N PRO A 88 7.52 11.36 -3.60
CA PRO A 88 7.49 12.81 -3.82
C PRO A 88 8.39 13.59 -2.86
N GLU A 89 9.32 14.42 -3.37
CA GLU A 89 10.20 15.27 -2.53
C GLU A 89 9.43 16.22 -1.62
N ARG A 90 8.29 16.73 -2.07
CA ARG A 90 7.34 17.47 -1.24
C ARG A 90 6.06 16.66 -1.11
N PRO A 91 5.52 16.46 0.11
CA PRO A 91 4.22 15.82 0.28
C PRO A 91 3.15 16.54 -0.54
N VAL A 92 2.29 15.77 -1.19
CA VAL A 92 1.14 16.30 -1.93
C VAL A 92 0.09 16.90 -0.98
N GLY A 93 -0.01 16.31 0.21
CA GLY A 93 -0.98 16.68 1.25
C GLY A 93 -0.34 16.77 2.63
N PRO A 94 -1.11 16.57 3.71
CA PRO A 94 -0.65 16.81 5.08
C PRO A 94 0.27 15.71 5.64
N PHE A 95 0.40 14.57 4.96
CA PHE A 95 1.15 13.41 5.47
C PHE A 95 2.59 13.44 4.97
N THR A 96 3.55 13.70 5.86
CA THR A 96 4.99 13.68 5.58
C THR A 96 5.59 12.29 5.78
N SER A 97 4.99 11.47 6.64
CA SER A 97 5.53 10.18 7.06
C SER A 97 4.45 9.10 7.21
N THR A 98 4.87 7.84 7.37
CA THR A 98 3.94 6.74 7.71
C THR A 98 3.35 6.90 9.12
N LEU A 99 3.98 7.67 10.01
CA LEU A 99 3.46 7.95 11.35
C LEU A 99 2.17 8.76 11.27
N ASP A 100 2.13 9.80 10.43
CA ASP A 100 0.93 10.62 10.26
C ASP A 100 -0.26 9.78 9.77
N LEU A 101 0.01 8.74 8.96
CA LEU A 101 -1.02 7.79 8.52
C LEU A 101 -1.55 6.97 9.70
N LEU A 102 -0.67 6.44 10.55
CA LEU A 102 -1.07 5.66 11.73
C LEU A 102 -1.92 6.49 12.68
N GLU A 103 -1.54 7.75 12.93
CA GLU A 103 -2.27 8.68 13.80
C GLU A 103 -3.68 9.02 13.29
N THR A 104 -3.99 8.72 12.02
CA THR A 104 -5.36 8.92 11.51
C THR A 104 -6.40 7.99 12.15
N GLY A 105 -5.99 6.82 12.66
CA GLY A 105 -6.91 5.78 13.13
C GLY A 105 -7.78 5.14 12.04
N LEU A 106 -7.45 5.34 10.75
CA LEU A 106 -8.26 4.80 9.64
C LEU A 106 -7.96 3.32 9.30
N PHE A 107 -6.92 2.74 9.91
CA PHE A 107 -6.44 1.40 9.61
C PHE A 107 -6.98 0.32 10.55
N ASP A 108 -7.94 0.65 11.42
CA ASP A 108 -8.52 -0.31 12.36
C ASP A 108 -8.99 -1.60 11.67
N GLY A 109 -8.64 -2.73 12.29
CA GLY A 109 -8.92 -4.08 11.80
C GLY A 109 -7.97 -4.61 10.72
N LEU A 110 -6.99 -3.82 10.27
CA LEU A 110 -5.98 -4.26 9.31
C LEU A 110 -4.65 -4.59 10.00
N ARG A 111 -3.94 -5.61 9.50
CA ARG A 111 -2.53 -5.82 9.81
C ARG A 111 -1.69 -4.80 9.02
N ILE A 112 -0.83 -4.07 9.72
CA ILE A 112 -0.04 -3.00 9.10
C ILE A 112 1.43 -3.43 9.04
N GLY A 113 1.98 -3.44 7.83
CA GLY A 113 3.43 -3.43 7.61
C GLY A 113 3.92 -1.99 7.46
N VAL A 114 5.15 -1.72 7.89
CA VAL A 114 5.84 -0.45 7.65
C VAL A 114 7.20 -0.76 7.02
N ALA A 115 7.54 -0.09 5.92
CA ALA A 115 8.83 -0.30 5.27
C ALA A 115 9.99 0.20 6.14
N GLY A 116 11.02 -0.64 6.28
CA GLY A 116 12.27 -0.32 6.98
C GLY A 116 13.46 -0.34 6.02
N HIS A 117 14.46 0.49 6.30
CA HIS A 117 15.71 0.55 5.55
C HIS A 117 16.83 0.16 6.50
N PRO A 118 17.35 -1.09 6.43
CA PRO A 118 18.35 -1.58 7.40
C PRO A 118 19.61 -0.69 7.40
N GLU A 119 19.94 -0.14 6.23
CA GLU A 119 21.14 0.68 6.01
C GLU A 119 20.89 2.16 6.30
N GLY A 120 19.71 2.50 6.84
CA GLY A 120 19.26 3.87 7.05
C GLY A 120 18.71 4.53 5.78
N MET A 121 18.11 5.71 5.96
CA MET A 121 17.56 6.52 4.88
C MET A 121 18.50 7.70 4.58
N PRO A 122 19.05 7.85 3.36
CA PRO A 122 20.00 8.93 3.04
C PRO A 122 19.46 10.36 3.17
N VAL A 123 18.13 10.52 3.21
CA VAL A 123 17.43 11.81 3.06
C VAL A 123 16.88 12.34 4.40
N LEU A 124 17.03 11.61 5.49
CA LEU A 124 16.68 12.10 6.82
C LEU A 124 17.98 12.54 7.51
N SER A 125 18.21 13.85 7.62
CA SER A 125 19.16 14.36 8.61
C SER A 125 18.72 13.85 9.99
N GLU A 126 19.67 13.55 10.89
CA GLU A 126 19.50 12.90 12.21
C GLU A 126 18.55 13.61 13.23
N GLN A 127 17.62 14.44 12.78
CA GLN A 127 16.65 15.16 13.60
C GLN A 127 15.22 14.88 13.11
N GLU A 128 14.78 13.64 13.29
CA GLU A 128 13.39 13.23 13.55
C GLU A 128 13.42 12.16 14.65
#